data_AF-A0A834YY78-F1
#
_entry.id   AF-A0A834YY78-F1
#
_cell.length_a   1.000
_cell.length_b   1.000
_cell.length_c   1.000
_cell.angle_alpha   90.00
_cell.angle_beta   90.00
_cell.angle_gamma   90.00
#
_symmetry.space_group_name_H-M   'P 1'
#
loop_
_entity.id
_entity.type
_entity.pdbx_description
1 polymer ?
#
loop_
_entity_poly.entity_id
_entity_poly.type
_entity_poly.pdbx_seq_one_letter_code
_entity_poly.pdbx_strand_id
1 'polypeptide(L)'
;MTFVERKTIDLEQGWEFMQKGITKLKNILEGHPEPQFSSKEYILLYTTIYNMCTQKPPHDYSQQLYDKYRESFEEYITSTVRRLNIFLCVYCLS
;
A
#
# COMPACT_ATOMS: atom_id res chain seq x y z
N MET A 1 -7.02 -20.77 -24.13
CA MET A 1 -7.00 -20.11 -22.80
C MET A 1 -5.99 -20.84 -21.95
N THR A 2 -4.79 -20.29 -21.83
CA THR A 2 -3.77 -20.84 -20.95
C THR A 2 -4.24 -20.61 -19.51
N PHE A 3 -4.55 -21.69 -18.80
CA PHE A 3 -4.69 -21.63 -17.36
C PHE A 3 -3.32 -21.29 -16.81
N VAL A 4 -3.07 -20.01 -16.55
CA VAL A 4 -1.98 -19.62 -15.66
C VAL A 4 -2.38 -20.22 -14.33
N GLU A 5 -1.73 -21.33 -13.95
CA GLU A 5 -1.81 -21.85 -12.59
C GLU A 5 -1.50 -20.68 -11.66
N ARG A 6 -2.54 -20.14 -11.03
CA ARG A 6 -2.41 -19.06 -10.05
C ARG A 6 -1.72 -19.68 -8.86
N LYS A 7 -0.39 -19.55 -8.80
CA LYS A 7 0.38 -19.88 -7.61
C LYS A 7 -0.22 -19.11 -6.44
N THR A 8 -0.55 -19.82 -5.36
CA THR A 8 -0.99 -19.21 -4.12
C THR A 8 0.11 -18.24 -3.67
N ILE A 9 -0.25 -16.98 -3.51
CA ILE A 9 0.61 -15.95 -2.94
C ILE A 9 0.39 -16.00 -1.44
N ASP A 10 1.46 -16.18 -0.68
CA ASP A 10 1.40 -16.07 0.76
C ASP A 10 1.12 -14.62 1.18
N LEU A 11 0.43 -14.44 2.31
CA LEU A 11 0.07 -13.12 2.81
C LEU A 11 1.30 -12.24 3.04
N GLU A 12 2.36 -12.78 3.63
CA GLU A 12 3.57 -12.02 3.95
C GLU A 12 4.26 -11.58 2.66
N GLN A 13 4.47 -12.51 1.74
CA GLN A 13 5.07 -12.23 0.43
C GLN A 13 4.27 -11.18 -0.37
N GLY A 14 2.95 -11.33 -0.41
CA GLY A 14 2.08 -10.39 -1.11
C GLY A 14 2.06 -9.02 -0.45
N TRP A 15 2.07 -8.97 0.88
CA TRP A 15 2.08 -7.72 1.64
C TRP A 15 3.41 -6.98 1.52
N GLU A 16 4.56 -7.66 1.58
CA GLU A 16 5.87 -7.04 1.33
C GLU A 16 5.92 -6.34 -0.04
N PHE A 17 5.33 -6.97 -1.07
CA PHE A 17 5.22 -6.37 -2.38
C PHE A 17 4.32 -5.12 -2.36
N MET A 18 3.18 -5.18 -1.69
CA MET A 18 2.28 -4.03 -1.55
C MET A 18 2.91 -2.88 -0.75
N GLN A 19 3.68 -3.18 0.30
CA GLN A 19 4.40 -2.18 1.09
C GLN A 19 5.38 -1.37 0.25
N LYS A 20 6.08 -2.00 -0.71
CA LYS A 20 6.93 -1.27 -1.66
C LYS A 20 6.14 -0.25 -2.48
N GLY A 21 4.94 -0.63 -2.94
CA GLY A 21 4.01 0.27 -3.62
C GLY A 21 3.54 1.41 -2.71
N ILE A 22 3.17 1.11 -1.46
CA ILE A 22 2.75 2.12 -0.47
C ILE A 22 3.89 3.11 -0.19
N THR A 23 5.12 2.63 0.00
CA THR A 23 6.30 3.49 0.24
C THR A 23 6.58 4.41 -0.95
N LYS A 24 6.53 3.88 -2.17
CA LYS A 24 6.66 4.69 -3.39
C LYS A 24 5.59 5.78 -3.45
N LEU A 25 4.33 5.45 -3.12
CA LEU A 25 3.24 6.43 -3.05
C LEU A 25 3.49 7.50 -1.98
N LYS A 26 3.96 7.11 -0.78
CA LYS A 26 4.33 8.05 0.30
C LYS A 26 5.41 9.02 -0.17
N ASN A 27 6.46 8.52 -0.84
CA ASN A 27 7.55 9.35 -1.37
C ASN A 27 7.04 10.39 -2.39
N ILE A 28 6.17 9.97 -3.30
CA ILE A 28 5.53 10.86 -4.29
C ILE A 28 4.69 11.94 -3.60
N LEU A 29 3.89 11.57 -2.60
CA LEU A 29 3.03 12.50 -1.86
C LEU A 29 3.83 13.51 -1.01
N GLU A 30 4.98 13.11 -0.48
CA GLU A 30 5.90 14.00 0.25
C GLU A 30 6.77 14.87 -0.67
N GLY A 31 6.72 14.66 -1.98
CA GLY A 31 7.50 15.43 -2.96
C GLY A 31 8.97 15.00 -3.09
N HIS A 32 9.33 13.79 -2.64
CA HIS A 32 10.66 13.22 -2.88
C HIS A 32 10.88 12.93 -4.38
N PRO A 33 12.13 12.88 -4.86
CA PRO A 33 12.45 12.57 -6.25
C PRO A 33 12.20 11.07 -6.55
N GLU A 34 10.93 10.71 -6.71
CA GLU A 34 10.46 9.37 -6.99
C GLU A 34 9.71 9.37 -8.34
N PRO A 35 9.99 8.44 -9.26
CA PRO A 35 9.25 8.35 -10.51
C PRO A 35 7.78 7.99 -10.26
N GLN A 36 6.88 8.55 -11.07
CA GLN A 36 5.48 8.18 -11.04
C GLN A 36 5.27 6.69 -11.34
N PHE A 37 4.12 6.15 -10.94
CA PHE A 37 3.76 4.78 -11.29
C PHE A 37 3.60 4.63 -12.81
N SER A 38 4.29 3.63 -13.35
CA SER A 38 4.03 3.14 -14.71
C SER A 38 2.74 2.31 -14.74
N SER A 39 2.09 2.26 -15.91
CA SER A 39 0.90 1.42 -16.11
C SER A 39 1.15 -0.05 -15.75
N LYS A 40 2.37 -0.54 -15.99
CA LYS A 40 2.78 -1.91 -15.65
C LYS A 40 2.81 -2.15 -14.15
N GLU A 41 3.36 -1.21 -13.37
CA GLU A 41 3.38 -1.32 -11.91
C GLU A 41 1.97 -1.27 -11.33
N TYR A 42 1.12 -0.36 -11.85
CA TYR A 42 -0.26 -0.25 -11.41
C TYR A 42 -1.04 -1.56 -11.65
N ILE A 43 -0.92 -2.14 -12.85
CA ILE A 43 -1.53 -3.43 -13.20
C ILE A 43 -1.00 -4.55 -12.30
N LEU A 44 0.30 -4.56 -12.00
CA LEU A 44 0.91 -5.60 -11.16
C LEU A 44 0.39 -5.53 -9.72
N LEU A 45 0.32 -4.33 -9.13
CA LEU A 45 -0.25 -4.11 -7.79
C LEU A 45 -1.71 -4.57 -7.72
N TYR A 46 -2.53 -4.15 -8.68
CA TYR A 46 -3.93 -4.55 -8.76
C TYR A 46 -4.10 -6.07 -8.90
N THR A 47 -3.31 -6.69 -9.79
CA THR A 47 -3.38 -8.14 -10.04
C THR A 47 -2.96 -8.93 -8.81
N THR A 48 -1.94 -8.48 -8.07
CA THR A 48 -1.50 -9.12 -6.82
C THR A 48 -2.60 -9.10 -5.76
N ILE A 49 -3.24 -7.94 -5.51
CA ILE A 49 -4.37 -7.85 -4.58
C ILE A 49 -5.51 -8.75 -5.03
N TYR A 50 -5.90 -8.66 -6.31
CA TYR A 50 -6.99 -9.45 -6.86
C TYR A 50 -6.74 -10.96 -6.69
N ASN A 51 -5.52 -11.42 -6.93
CA ASN A 51 -5.16 -12.82 -6.75
C ASN A 51 -5.23 -13.25 -5.29
N MET A 52 -4.70 -12.46 -4.35
CA MET A 52 -4.76 -12.77 -2.92
C MET A 52 -6.20 -12.81 -2.38
N CYS A 53 -7.09 -11.96 -2.89
CA CYS A 53 -8.50 -11.95 -2.50
C CYS A 53 -9.34 -13.04 -3.17
N THR A 54 -8.89 -13.63 -4.29
CA THR A 54 -9.64 -14.64 -5.06
C THR A 54 -9.06 -16.05 -4.94
N GLN A 55 -8.08 -16.23 -4.06
CA GLN A 55 -7.52 -17.53 -3.68
C GLN A 55 -8.59 -18.40 -3.01
N LYS A 56 -8.51 -19.73 -3.21
CA LYS A 56 -9.44 -20.67 -2.58
C LYS A 56 -9.18 -20.73 -1.07
N PRO A 57 -10.22 -20.98 -0.24
CA PRO A 57 -10.05 -21.25 1.19
C PRO A 57 -8.99 -22.35 1.41
N PRO A 58 -8.11 -22.23 2.43
CA PRO A 58 -8.13 -21.28 3.55
C PRO A 58 -7.40 -19.94 3.31
N HIS A 59 -6.97 -19.65 2.08
CA HIS A 59 -6.08 -18.52 1.76
C HIS A 59 -6.81 -17.27 1.26
N ASP A 60 -8.03 -17.03 1.75
CA ASP A 60 -8.73 -15.77 1.51
C ASP A 60 -8.15 -14.71 2.46
N TYR A 61 -7.37 -13.81 1.89
CA TYR A 61 -6.68 -12.75 2.63
C TYR A 61 -7.38 -11.40 2.52
N SER A 62 -8.57 -11.33 1.93
CA SER A 62 -9.28 -10.07 1.68
C SER A 62 -9.46 -9.22 2.94
N GLN A 63 -9.91 -9.83 4.04
CA GLN A 63 -10.09 -9.14 5.33
C GLN A 63 -8.76 -8.67 5.92
N GLN A 64 -7.75 -9.54 5.94
CA GLN A 64 -6.43 -9.23 6.50
C GLN A 64 -5.72 -8.12 5.71
N LEU A 65 -5.88 -8.12 4.39
CA LEU A 65 -5.36 -7.05 3.53
C LEU A 65 -6.07 -5.73 3.83
N TYR A 66 -7.41 -5.73 3.97
CA TYR A 66 -8.17 -4.52 4.29
C TYR A 66 -7.69 -3.89 5.60
N ASP A 67 -7.54 -4.69 6.66
CA ASP A 67 -7.10 -4.22 7.96
C ASP A 67 -5.68 -3.64 7.89
N LYS A 68 -4.74 -4.32 7.22
CA LYS A 68 -3.38 -3.82 7.01
C LYS A 68 -3.31 -2.53 6.19
N TYR A 69 -4.14 -2.41 5.15
CA TYR A 69 -4.26 -1.16 4.39
C TYR A 69 -4.74 -0.04 5.29
N ARG A 70 -5.84 -0.27 6.01
CA ARG A 70 -6.42 0.70 6.93
C ARG A 70 -5.38 1.21 7.92
N GLU A 71 -4.67 0.31 8.59
CA GLU A 71 -3.60 0.67 9.53
C GLU A 71 -2.51 1.52 8.87
N SER A 72 -2.04 1.13 7.68
CA SER A 72 -1.00 1.85 6.94
C SER A 72 -1.43 3.27 6.54
N PHE A 73 -2.70 3.44 6.20
CA PHE A 73 -3.30 4.75 5.89
C PHE A 73 -3.50 5.59 7.15
N GLU A 74 -4.04 5.02 8.22
CA GLU A 74 -4.23 5.71 9.50
C GLU A 74 -2.89 6.19 10.08
N GLU A 75 -1.83 5.38 9.98
CA GLU A 75 -0.47 5.75 10.37
C GLU A 75 0.04 6.95 9.56
N TYR A 76 -0.13 6.92 8.23
CA TYR A 76 0.30 8.00 7.35
C TYR A 76 -0.45 9.32 7.61
N ILE A 77 -1.77 9.26 7.79
CA ILE A 77 -2.59 10.44 8.08
C ILE A 77 -2.18 11.01 9.43
N THR A 78 -2.06 10.16 10.45
CA THR A 78 -1.69 10.58 11.81
C THR A 78 -0.31 11.22 11.84
N SER A 79 0.67 10.66 11.13
CA SER A 79 2.02 11.25 11.05
C SER A 79 2.02 12.58 10.31
N THR A 80 1.29 12.69 9.20
CA THR A 80 1.20 13.92 8.39
C THR A 80 0.45 15.03 9.13
N VAL A 81 -0.70 14.74 9.73
CA VAL A 81 -1.49 15.71 10.50
C VAL A 81 -0.73 16.16 11.75
N ARG A 82 -0.07 15.23 12.46
CA ARG A 82 0.80 15.58 13.59
C ARG A 82 1.94 16.49 13.14
N ARG A 83 2.56 16.23 11.98
CA ARG A 83 3.60 17.08 11.39
C ARG A 83 3.08 18.48 11.08
N LEU A 84 1.90 18.60 10.48
CA LEU A 84 1.25 19.89 10.19
C LEU A 84 0.88 20.66 11.46
N ASN A 85 0.36 19.98 12.48
CA ASN A 85 0.04 20.61 13.77
C ASN A 85 1.30 21.10 14.51
N ILE A 86 2.40 20.36 14.46
CA ILE A 86 3.68 20.81 15.01
C ILE A 86 4.22 22.00 14.20
N PHE A 87 4.13 21.95 12.87
CA PHE A 87 4.57 23.03 11.99
C PHE A 87 3.77 24.31 12.26
N LEU A 88 2.44 24.22 12.36
CA LEU A 88 1.60 25.35 12.75
C LEU A 88 1.97 25.87 14.15
N CYS A 89 2.21 24.99 15.13
CA CYS A 89 2.60 25.42 16.47
C CYS A 89 3.95 26.17 16.48
N VAL A 90 4.96 25.70 15.75
CA VAL A 90 6.29 26.35 15.69
C VAL A 90 6.25 27.68 14.92
N TYR A 91 5.50 27.76 13.83
CA TYR A 91 5.46 28.95 12.96
C TYR A 91 4.40 30.00 13.34
N CYS A 92 3.42 29.68 14.20
CA CYS A 92 2.43 30.67 14.70
C CYS A 92 2.82 31.25 16.07
N LEU A 93 3.83 30.70 16.76
CA LEU A 93 4.40 31.20 18.02
C LEU A 93 5.74 31.94 17.84
N SER A 94 6.19 32.16 16.59
CA SER A 94 7.36 32.97 16.22
C SER A 94 6.91 34.22 15.48
#